data_AF-A0A927XW28-F1
#
_entry.id   AF-A0A927XW28-F1
#
_cell.length_a   1.000
_cell.length_b   1.000
_cell.length_c   1.000
_cell.angle_alpha   90.00
_cell.angle_beta   90.00
_cell.angle_gamma   90.00
#
_symmetry.space_group_name_H-M   'P 1'
#
loop_
_entity.id
_entity.type
_entity.pdbx_description
1 polymer ?
#
loop_
_entity_poly.entity_id
_entity_poly.type
_entity_poly.pdbx_seq_one_letter_code
_entity_poly.pdbx_strand_id
1 'polypeptide(L)' 'MMDILDQLQAIEGVVQLELRSGEMMLGKPDCIVYDEDDNGDETIKKIRFEPFQEPYAVYYGLDDIKGFREIGK' A
#
# COMPACT_ATOMS: atom_id res chain seq x y z
N MET A 1 -3.33 -16.39 5.98
CA MET A 1 -1.96 -15.87 5.76
C MET A 1 -2.12 -14.37 5.86
N MET A 2 -1.38 -13.66 6.72
CA MET A 2 -1.56 -12.21 6.86
C MET A 2 -1.00 -11.55 5.60
N ASP A 3 -1.87 -10.89 4.85
CA ASP A 3 -1.47 -10.19 3.64
C ASP A 3 -0.59 -8.99 4.00
N ILE A 4 0.33 -8.66 3.10
CA ILE A 4 1.20 -7.49 3.23
C ILE A 4 0.39 -6.18 3.41
N LEU A 5 -0.87 -6.24 3.01
CA LEU A 5 -1.87 -5.17 3.06
C LEU A 5 -2.43 -4.93 4.46
N ASP A 6 -2.81 -5.99 5.18
CA ASP A 6 -3.26 -5.88 6.59
C ASP A 6 -2.16 -5.24 7.46
N GLN A 7 -0.91 -5.59 7.17
CA GLN A 7 0.24 -5.01 7.88
C GLN A 7 0.44 -3.54 7.51
N LEU A 8 0.26 -3.16 6.24
CA LEU A 8 0.33 -1.76 5.81
C LEU A 8 -0.77 -0.90 6.45
N GLN A 9 -2.00 -1.41 6.54
CA GLN A 9 -3.11 -0.70 7.18
C GLN A 9 -2.91 -0.49 8.68
N ALA A 10 -2.22 -1.42 9.34
CA ALA A 10 -1.91 -1.32 10.76
C ALA A 10 -0.80 -0.30 11.07
N ILE A 11 -0.11 0.25 10.08
CA ILE A 11 1.01 1.18 10.30
C ILE A 11 0.50 2.62 10.35
N GLU A 12 0.58 3.21 11.53
CA GLU A 12 0.25 4.63 11.73
C GLU A 12 1.38 5.59 11.26
N GLY A 13 2.58 5.05 11.03
CA GLY A 13 3.80 5.80 10.73
C GLY A 13 4.17 5.93 9.26
N VAL A 14 5.40 6.39 9.02
CA VAL A 14 5.98 6.47 7.68
C VAL A 14 6.50 5.10 7.27
N VAL A 15 6.17 4.66 6.06
CA VAL A 15 6.71 3.43 5.48
C VAL A 15 7.47 3.74 4.21
N GLN A 16 8.48 2.91 3.97
CA GLN A 16 9.16 2.79 2.70
C GLN A 16 8.53 1.66 1.92
N LEU A 17 7.98 1.96 0.76
CA LEU A 17 7.36 1.01 -0.14
C LEU A 17 8.36 0.69 -1.26
N GLU A 18 8.62 -0.60 -1.49
CA GLU A 18 9.45 -1.10 -2.58
C GLU A 18 8.53 -1.62 -3.68
N LEU A 19 8.54 -0.93 -4.82
CA LEU A 19 7.80 -1.35 -6.00
C LEU A 19 8.56 -2.46 -6.74
N ARG A 20 7.83 -3.27 -7.50
CA ARG A 20 8.41 -4.23 -8.44
C ARG A 20 9.22 -3.57 -9.55
N SER A 21 8.96 -2.29 -9.85
CA SER A 21 9.80 -1.49 -10.75
C SER A 21 11.22 -1.27 -10.21
N GLY A 22 11.46 -1.53 -8.92
CA GLY A 22 12.71 -1.23 -8.22
C GLY A 22 12.73 0.17 -7.60
N GLU A 23 11.66 0.94 -7.77
CA GLU A 23 11.51 2.25 -7.14
C GLU A 23 11.19 2.12 -5.65
N MET A 24 11.80 3.00 -4.86
CA MET A 24 11.57 3.08 -3.43
C MET A 24 10.89 4.41 -3.11
N MET A 25 9.74 4.36 -2.45
CA MET A 25 9.00 5.56 -2.07
C MET A 25 8.73 5.59 -0.59
N LEU A 26 8.81 6.78 -0.01
CA LEU A 26 8.52 7.04 1.38
C LEU A 26 7.20 7.78 1.47
N GLY A 27 6.33 7.33 2.35
CA GLY A 27 4.96 7.84 2.40
C GLY A 27 4.18 7.25 3.55
N LYS A 28 2.92 7.63 3.63
CA LYS A 28 1.97 7.05 4.56
C LYS A 28 0.93 6.22 3.80
N PRO A 29 0.67 4.96 4.20
CA PRO A 29 -0.51 4.27 3.72
C PRO A 29 -1.75 4.92 4.35
N ASP A 30 -2.68 5.38 3.52
CA ASP A 30 -3.88 6.07 3.99
C ASP A 30 -5.07 5.11 4.05
N CYS A 31 -5.37 4.44 2.95
CA CYS A 31 -6.56 3.60 2.83
C CYS A 31 -6.34 2.46 1.82
N ILE A 32 -6.96 1.31 2.07
CA ILE A 32 -7.01 0.19 1.14
C ILE A 32 -8.34 0.25 0.37
N VAL A 33 -8.25 0.15 -0.96
CA VAL A 33 -9.40 0.10 -1.85
C VAL A 33 -9.70 -1.36 -2.17
N TYR A 34 -10.89 -1.77 -1.76
CA TYR A 34 -11.50 -3.06 -2.04
C TYR A 34 -12.34 -2.96 -3.32
N ASP A 35 -12.36 -4.03 -4.10
CA ASP A 35 -13.20 -4.20 -5.29
C ASP A 35 -14.06 -5.44 -5.02
N GLU A 36 -15.35 -5.36 -5.27
CA GLU A 36 -16.24 -6.52 -5.16
C GLU A 36 -16.08 -7.38 -6.42
N ASP A 37 -15.69 -8.64 -6.26
CA ASP A 37 -15.79 -9.67 -7.30
C ASP A 37 -17.27 -9.81 -7.75
N ASP A 38 -17.52 -10.28 -8.98
CA ASP A 38 -18.81 -10.80 -9.45
C ASP A 38 -19.47 -11.80 -8.46
N ASN A 39 -18.71 -12.45 -7.59
CA ASN A 39 -19.19 -13.30 -6.50
C ASN A 39 -19.62 -12.55 -5.22
N GLY A 40 -19.42 -11.23 -5.14
CA GLY A 40 -19.67 -10.41 -3.96
C GLY A 40 -18.61 -10.54 -2.86
N ASP A 41 -17.47 -11.17 -3.17
CA ASP A 41 -16.32 -11.24 -2.27
C ASP A 41 -15.45 -9.98 -2.41
N GLU A 42 -15.15 -9.33 -1.29
CA GLU A 42 -14.28 -8.15 -1.23
C GLU A 42 -12.84 -8.57 -1.53
N THR A 43 -12.37 -8.28 -2.75
CA THR A 43 -10.98 -8.51 -3.15
C THR A 43 -10.20 -7.22 -3.08
N ILE A 44 -9.09 -7.22 -2.35
CA ILE A 44 -8.23 -6.04 -2.25
C ILE A 44 -7.53 -5.82 -3.59
N LYS A 45 -7.70 -4.61 -4.15
CA LYS A 45 -7.16 -4.29 -5.48
C LYS A 45 -6.04 -3.27 -5.41
N LYS A 46 -6.17 -2.23 -4.57
CA LYS A 46 -5.21 -1.12 -4.53
C LYS A 46 -5.01 -0.56 -3.13
N ILE A 47 -3.83 -0.01 -2.88
CA ILE A 47 -3.54 0.78 -1.67
C ILE A 47 -3.37 2.23 -2.09
N ARG A 48 -4.06 3.14 -1.39
CA ARG A 48 -3.79 4.57 -1.44
C ARG A 48 -2.55 4.86 -0.59
N PHE A 49 -1.50 5.30 -1.25
CA PHE A 49 -0.24 5.69 -0.64
C PHE A 49 -0.03 7.19 -0.84
N GLU A 50 0.35 7.89 0.22
CA GLU A 50 0.62 9.33 0.18
C GLU A 50 2.13 9.54 0.29
N PRO A 51 2.84 9.75 -0.84
CA PRO A 51 4.28 9.93 -0.84
C PRO A 51 4.65 11.24 -0.15
N PHE A 52 5.69 11.24 0.67
CA PHE A 52 6.18 12.47 1.31
C PHE A 52 6.69 13.52 0.31
N GLN A 53 7.15 13.06 -0.85
CA GLN A 53 7.72 13.93 -1.88
C GLN A 53 6.68 14.48 -2.86
N GLU A 54 5.44 13.98 -2.81
CA GLU A 54 4.40 14.36 -3.76
C GLU A 54 3.21 15.00 -3.05
N PRO A 55 2.58 16.03 -3.63
CA PRO A 55 1.42 16.68 -3.04
C PRO A 55 0.13 15.86 -3.21
N TYR A 56 0.18 14.71 -3.89
CA TYR A 56 -0.97 13.87 -4.22
C TYR A 56 -0.77 12.42 -3.78
N ALA A 57 -1.89 11.75 -3.52
CA ALA A 57 -1.91 10.33 -3.25
C ALA A 57 -1.83 9.53 -4.56
N VAL A 58 -1.14 8.40 -4.50
CA VAL A 58 -0.96 7.44 -5.59
C VAL A 58 -1.56 6.10 -5.18
N TYR A 59 -2.03 5.33 -6.16
CA TYR A 59 -2.65 4.04 -5.92
C TYR A 59 -1.79 2.93 -6.49
N TYR A 60 -1.31 2.03 -5.64
CA TYR A 60 -0.54 0.86 -6.07
C TYR A 60 -1.39 -0.38 -6.02
N GLY A 61 -1.36 -1.17 -7.11
CA GLY A 61 -1.92 -2.51 -7.11
C GLY A 61 -1.08 -3.45 -6.26
N LEU A 62 -1.70 -4.52 -5.75
CA LEU A 62 -1.00 -5.52 -4.94
C LEU A 62 0.17 -6.15 -5.72
N ASP A 63 -0.04 -6.43 -7.01
CA ASP A 63 0.99 -6.95 -7.91
C ASP A 63 2.16 -6.00 -8.15
N ASP A 64 1.95 -4.69 -7.99
CA ASP A 64 2.99 -3.68 -8.19
C ASP A 64 3.92 -3.55 -6.97
N ILE A 65 3.47 -4.00 -5.79
CA ILE A 65 4.19 -3.89 -4.53
C ILE A 65 5.03 -5.15 -4.33
N LYS A 66 6.35 -4.96 -4.21
CA LYS A 66 7.27 -6.06 -3.89
C LYS A 66 7.41 -6.26 -2.40
N GLY A 67 7.35 -5.16 -1.63
CA GLY A 67 7.50 -5.17 -0.19
C GLY A 67 7.30 -3.78 0.41
N PHE A 68 7.26 -3.71 1.73
CA PHE A 68 7.37 -2.44 2.44
C PHE A 68 8.18 -2.62 3.72
N ARG A 69 8.65 -1.50 4.28
CA ARG A 69 9.38 -1.42 5.54
C ARG A 69 8.94 -0.20 6.33
N GLU A 70 8.61 -0.38 7.60
CA GLU A 70 8.35 0.75 8.50
C GLU A 70 9.65 1.52 8.78
N ILE A 71 9.61 2.85 8.64
CA ILE A 71 10.72 3.75 8.92
C ILE A 71 10.27 4.70 10.04
N GLY A 72 10.74 4.46 11.27
CA GLY A 72 10.50 5.39 12.38
C GLY A 72 10.13 4.75 13.73
N LYS A 73 10.91 3.78 14.20
CA LYS A 73 10.96 3.43 15.63
C LYS A 73 12.30 3.83 16.23
#